data_AF-A0A0M3JEA0-F1
#
_entry.id   AF-A0A0M3JEA0-F1
#
_cell.length_a   1.000
_cell.length_b   1.000
_cell.length_c   1.000
_cell.angle_alpha   90.00
_cell.angle_beta   90.00
_cell.angle_gamma   90.00
#
_symmetry.space_group_name_H-M   'P 1'
#
loop_
_entity.id
_entity.type
_entity.pdbx_description
1 polymer ?
#
loop_
_entity_poly.entity_id
_entity_poly.type
_entity_poly.pdbx_seq_one_letter_code
_entity_poly.pdbx_strand_id
1 'polypeptide(L)'
;MIWSWSRMIVKVHLCGEPSAINIVRELLNPIGEHVEVNEYKRKTSLSVASHALGSLDNVQDGDCIVCFSRRAIFNVTKQLEKIGIKPAVIYGDLPPGTKLSQASKFNDPNNSTNVLVATDAVGMGLNLNIRRMIFNSVIKPPNGELIPNYAALQIAGRAGRYGSVYEEG
;
A
#
# COMPACT_ATOMS: atom_id res chain seq x y z
N MET A 1 -45.45 18.56 -22.51
CA MET A 1 -44.29 17.64 -22.35
C MET A 1 -43.03 18.44 -22.66
N ILE A 2 -42.27 18.86 -21.66
CA ILE A 2 -40.79 18.96 -21.63
C ILE A 2 -40.50 19.14 -20.14
N TRP A 3 -40.14 18.01 -19.52
CA TRP A 3 -39.98 17.87 -18.08
C TRP A 3 -38.79 18.68 -17.55
N SER A 4 -39.09 19.46 -16.52
CA SER A 4 -38.27 19.70 -15.34
C SER A 4 -37.21 18.62 -15.07
N TRP A 5 -35.93 19.00 -15.06
CA TRP A 5 -35.03 18.90 -13.89
C TRP A 5 -33.68 19.50 -14.30
N SER A 6 -33.39 20.65 -13.72
CA SER A 6 -32.07 21.25 -13.58
C SER A 6 -30.98 20.18 -13.41
N ARG A 7 -30.11 20.09 -14.43
CA ARG A 7 -28.84 19.34 -14.40
C ARG A 7 -28.24 19.44 -13.00
N MET A 8 -28.18 18.32 -12.28
CA MET A 8 -27.32 18.19 -11.11
C MET A 8 -25.95 18.75 -11.52
N ILE A 9 -25.45 19.73 -10.77
CA ILE A 9 -24.06 20.17 -10.91
C ILE A 9 -23.22 18.96 -10.51
N VAL A 10 -22.73 18.21 -11.50
CA VAL A 10 -21.91 17.02 -11.26
C VAL A 10 -20.53 17.50 -10.87
N LYS A 11 -20.31 17.70 -9.56
CA LYS A 11 -18.96 17.95 -9.02
C LYS A 11 -18.16 16.66 -9.14
N VAL A 12 -17.06 16.71 -9.89
CA VAL A 12 -16.11 15.60 -10.01
C VAL A 12 -14.99 15.80 -8.99
N HIS A 13 -14.86 14.89 -8.05
CA HIS A 13 -13.77 14.89 -7.08
C HIS A 13 -12.67 13.94 -7.55
N LEU A 14 -11.47 14.49 -7.78
CA LEU A 14 -10.28 13.72 -8.13
C LEU A 14 -9.38 13.60 -6.89
N CYS A 15 -8.95 12.38 -6.58
CA CYS A 15 -8.02 12.09 -5.48
C CYS A 15 -6.75 11.50 -6.07
N GLY A 16 -5.60 12.14 -5.84
CA GLY A 16 -4.32 11.70 -6.41
C GLY A 16 -3.12 12.43 -5.81
N GLU A 17 -1.95 12.18 -6.38
CA GLU A 17 -0.72 12.86 -5.99
C GLU A 17 -0.60 14.25 -6.63
N PRO A 18 0.17 15.19 -6.02
CA PRO A 18 0.28 16.56 -6.51
C PRO A 18 0.82 16.70 -7.94
N SER A 19 1.60 15.73 -8.42
CA SER A 19 2.16 15.73 -9.78
C SER A 19 1.07 15.75 -10.87
N ALA A 20 -0.12 15.22 -10.57
CA ALA A 20 -1.23 15.14 -11.50
C ALA A 20 -1.98 16.47 -11.68
N ILE A 21 -1.81 17.45 -10.77
CA ILE A 21 -2.57 18.70 -10.76
C ILE A 21 -2.41 19.46 -12.08
N ASN A 22 -1.18 19.60 -12.57
CA ASN A 22 -0.90 20.35 -13.80
C ASN A 22 -1.54 19.68 -15.02
N ILE A 23 -1.45 18.34 -15.10
CA ILE A 23 -2.05 17.57 -16.18
C ILE A 23 -3.58 17.74 -16.16
N VAL A 24 -4.20 17.64 -14.98
CA VAL A 24 -5.65 17.82 -14.82
C VAL A 24 -6.08 19.23 -15.24
N ARG A 25 -5.33 20.27 -14.86
CA ARG A 25 -5.62 21.65 -15.28
C ARG A 25 -5.55 21.80 -16.79
N GLU A 26 -4.48 21.35 -17.42
CA GLU A 26 -4.31 21.44 -18.88
C GLU A 26 -5.39 20.68 -19.65
N LEU A 27 -5.84 19.54 -19.13
CA LEU A 27 -6.93 18.77 -19.74
C LEU A 27 -8.29 19.46 -19.66
N LEU A 28 -8.54 20.22 -18.58
CA LEU A 28 -9.82 20.89 -18.34
C LEU A 28 -9.87 22.32 -18.88
N ASN A 29 -8.71 22.94 -19.12
CA ASN A 29 -8.58 24.28 -19.70
C ASN A 29 -9.44 24.48 -20.97
N PRO A 30 -9.47 23.56 -21.97
CA PRO A 30 -10.27 23.74 -23.18
C PRO A 30 -11.79 23.72 -22.94
N ILE A 31 -12.25 23.11 -21.84
CA ILE A 31 -13.66 22.96 -21.49
C ILE A 31 -14.12 24.15 -20.61
N GLY A 32 -13.18 24.95 -20.09
CA GLY A 32 -13.48 26.11 -19.24
C GLY A 32 -13.97 25.73 -17.85
N GLU A 33 -13.70 24.50 -17.40
CA GLU A 33 -14.12 24.00 -16.09
C GLU A 33 -13.21 24.54 -14.97
N HIS A 34 -13.81 24.85 -13.81
CA HIS A 34 -13.08 25.36 -12.66
C HIS A 34 -12.43 24.22 -11.85
N VAL A 35 -11.11 24.31 -11.62
CA VAL A 35 -10.35 23.33 -10.83
C VAL A 35 -9.98 23.90 -9.46
N GLU A 36 -10.63 23.39 -8.41
CA GLU A 36 -10.28 23.68 -7.02
C GLU A 36 -9.30 22.60 -6.50
N VAL A 37 -8.15 23.03 -5.97
CA VAL A 37 -7.13 22.12 -5.42
C VAL A 37 -7.18 22.17 -3.90
N ASN A 38 -7.51 21.03 -3.28
CA ASN A 38 -7.48 20.84 -1.84
C ASN A 38 -6.29 19.94 -1.46
N GLU A 39 -5.31 20.50 -0.76
CA GLU A 39 -4.12 19.77 -0.34
C GLU A 39 -4.33 19.07 1.02
N TYR A 40 -3.92 17.81 1.10
CA TYR A 40 -4.04 17.00 2.32
C TYR A 40 -2.67 16.52 2.76
N LYS A 41 -2.38 16.68 4.05
CA LYS A 41 -1.19 16.08 4.67
C LYS A 41 -1.54 14.70 5.24
N ARG A 42 -0.50 13.88 5.40
CA ARG A 42 -0.62 12.59 6.08
C ARG A 42 -1.12 12.82 7.51
N LYS A 43 -2.09 12.00 7.94
CA LYS A 43 -2.72 12.11 9.26
C LYS A 43 -1.87 11.56 10.43
N THR A 44 -0.90 10.71 10.10
CA THR A 44 -0.01 10.01 11.04
C THR A 44 1.43 10.20 10.58
N SER A 45 2.38 10.11 11.51
CA SER A 45 3.81 10.18 11.18
C SER A 45 4.24 8.97 10.35
N LEU A 46 5.31 9.14 9.57
CA LEU A 46 6.01 8.08 8.87
C LEU A 46 7.49 8.41 8.93
N SER A 47 8.29 7.50 9.48
CA SER A 47 9.74 7.69 9.64
C SER A 47 10.51 6.57 8.96
N VAL A 48 11.69 6.90 8.41
CA VAL A 48 12.59 5.90 7.84
C VAL A 48 13.49 5.38 8.96
N ALA A 49 13.50 4.07 9.15
CA ALA A 49 14.37 3.43 10.14
C ALA A 49 15.85 3.70 9.83
N SER A 50 16.65 3.94 10.86
CA SER A 50 18.09 4.19 10.73
C SER A 50 18.91 2.95 10.36
N HIS A 51 18.33 1.76 10.55
CA HIS A 51 18.98 0.49 10.28
C HIS A 51 18.06 -0.43 9.51
N ALA A 52 18.64 -1.25 8.64
CA ALA A 52 17.92 -2.35 7.98
C ALA A 52 17.52 -3.42 9.00
N LEU A 53 16.56 -4.28 8.64
CA LEU A 53 16.12 -5.40 9.47
C LEU A 53 17.29 -6.35 9.84
N GLY A 54 18.26 -6.50 8.93
CA GLY A 54 19.39 -7.41 9.10
C GLY A 54 18.99 -8.87 8.85
N SER A 55 18.47 -9.55 9.88
CA SER A 55 17.99 -10.93 9.80
C SER A 55 16.47 -11.01 9.90
N LEU A 56 15.87 -12.04 9.29
CA LEU A 56 14.46 -12.36 9.48
C LEU A 56 14.11 -12.75 10.92
N ASP A 57 15.09 -13.05 11.76
CA ASP A 57 14.89 -13.27 13.19
C ASP A 57 14.41 -12.01 13.93
N ASN A 58 14.62 -10.82 13.34
CA ASN A 58 14.26 -9.52 13.93
C ASN A 58 12.87 -9.04 13.51
N VAL A 59 12.08 -9.86 12.81
CA VAL A 59 10.71 -9.49 12.44
C VAL A 59 9.85 -9.38 13.69
N GLN A 60 8.92 -8.43 13.65
CA GLN A 60 8.00 -8.12 14.73
C GLN A 60 6.57 -8.13 14.20
N ASP A 61 5.62 -8.23 15.13
CA ASP A 61 4.22 -8.07 14.81
C ASP A 61 3.94 -6.71 14.16
N GLY A 62 3.13 -6.74 13.10
CA GLY A 62 2.83 -5.60 12.25
C GLY A 62 3.85 -5.38 11.12
N ASP A 63 4.89 -6.21 10.99
CA ASP A 63 5.83 -6.11 9.88
C ASP A 63 5.22 -6.59 8.56
N CYS A 64 5.46 -5.82 7.50
CA CYS A 64 5.15 -6.19 6.13
C CYS A 64 6.42 -6.22 5.27
N ILE A 65 6.83 -7.40 4.84
CA ILE A 65 7.96 -7.61 3.95
C ILE A 65 7.48 -7.57 2.50
N VAL A 66 7.94 -6.57 1.75
CA VAL A 66 7.60 -6.36 0.35
C VAL A 66 8.62 -7.00 -0.58
N CYS A 67 8.15 -7.90 -1.43
CA CYS A 67 8.93 -8.63 -2.42
C CYS A 67 8.41 -8.36 -3.84
N PHE A 68 9.30 -8.11 -4.80
CA PHE A 68 8.91 -7.82 -6.18
C PHE A 68 8.82 -9.04 -7.10
N SER A 69 8.86 -10.26 -6.56
CA SER A 69 8.66 -11.50 -7.33
C SER A 69 8.02 -12.60 -6.50
N ARG A 70 7.22 -13.47 -7.14
CA ARG A 70 6.63 -14.65 -6.49
C ARG A 70 7.69 -15.58 -5.91
N ARG A 71 8.83 -15.75 -6.60
CA ARG A 71 9.97 -16.52 -6.11
C ARG A 71 10.50 -15.97 -4.78
N ALA A 72 10.63 -14.64 -4.67
CA ALA A 72 11.06 -14.00 -3.44
C ALA A 72 10.03 -14.16 -2.32
N ILE A 73 8.73 -14.04 -2.61
CA ILE A 73 7.64 -14.32 -1.64
C ILE A 73 7.82 -15.71 -1.04
N PHE A 74 7.85 -16.76 -1.86
CA PHE A 74 7.97 -18.14 -1.35
C PHE A 74 9.27 -18.40 -0.60
N ASN A 75 10.38 -17.77 -1.01
CA ASN A 75 11.65 -17.90 -0.31
C ASN A 75 11.58 -17.28 1.10
N VAL A 76 11.10 -16.03 1.20
CA VAL A 76 10.95 -15.33 2.48
C VAL A 76 9.96 -16.07 3.38
N THR A 77 8.81 -16.49 2.85
CA THR A 77 7.83 -17.29 3.59
C THR A 77 8.45 -18.56 4.16
N LYS A 78 9.19 -19.32 3.34
CA LYS A 78 9.86 -20.55 3.81
C LYS A 78 10.92 -20.27 4.88
N GLN A 79 11.62 -19.14 4.81
CA GLN A 79 12.60 -18.76 5.83
C GLN A 79 11.93 -18.38 7.15
N LEU A 80 10.83 -17.64 7.09
CA LEU A 80 10.01 -17.32 8.27
C LEU A 80 9.42 -18.58 8.92
N GLU A 81 8.92 -19.52 8.12
CA GLU A 81 8.36 -20.78 8.63
C GLU A 81 9.40 -21.62 9.37
N LYS A 82 10.67 -21.59 8.93
CA LYS A 82 11.78 -22.29 9.62
C LYS A 82 12.05 -21.76 11.02
N ILE A 83 11.78 -20.48 11.26
CA ILE A 83 11.93 -19.84 12.57
C ILE A 83 10.60 -19.84 13.37
N GLY A 84 9.61 -20.60 12.91
CA GLY A 84 8.32 -20.78 13.59
C GLY A 84 7.26 -19.73 13.26
N ILE A 85 7.54 -18.81 12.33
CA ILE A 85 6.62 -17.73 11.94
C ILE A 85 5.87 -18.13 10.67
N LYS A 86 4.54 -18.15 10.76
CA LYS A 86 3.60 -18.40 9.65
C LYS A 86 3.01 -17.09 9.10
N PRO A 87 3.68 -16.40 8.15
CA PRO A 87 3.20 -15.12 7.68
C PRO A 87 1.90 -15.25 6.86
N ALA A 88 1.09 -14.20 6.87
CA ALA A 88 0.09 -13.99 5.83
C ALA A 88 0.79 -13.68 4.49
N VAL A 89 0.22 -14.13 3.38
CA VAL A 89 0.84 -13.96 2.05
C VAL A 89 -0.13 -13.31 1.07
N ILE A 90 0.29 -12.19 0.46
CA ILE A 90 -0.53 -11.45 -0.52
C ILE A 90 0.27 -11.12 -1.78
N TYR A 91 -0.15 -11.63 -2.94
CA TYR A 91 0.40 -11.25 -4.24
C TYR A 91 -0.71 -11.04 -5.27
N GLY A 92 -0.37 -10.35 -6.37
CA GLY A 92 -1.32 -9.84 -7.37
C GLY A 92 -2.30 -10.88 -7.92
N ASP A 93 -1.81 -12.08 -8.24
CA ASP A 93 -2.61 -13.15 -8.86
C ASP A 93 -3.61 -13.85 -7.91
N LEU A 94 -3.59 -13.53 -6.61
CA LEU A 94 -4.51 -14.16 -5.67
C LEU A 94 -5.97 -13.77 -5.95
N PRO A 95 -6.92 -14.73 -5.85
CA PRO A 95 -8.34 -14.42 -5.91
C PRO A 95 -8.75 -13.39 -4.84
N PRO A 96 -9.75 -12.54 -5.09
CA PRO A 96 -10.19 -11.51 -4.13
C PRO A 96 -10.56 -12.08 -2.75
N GLY A 97 -11.28 -13.20 -2.70
CA GLY A 97 -11.63 -13.86 -1.44
C GLY A 97 -10.40 -14.32 -0.64
N THR A 98 -9.37 -14.84 -1.31
CA THR A 98 -8.12 -15.25 -0.68
C THR A 98 -7.35 -14.04 -0.14
N LYS A 99 -7.28 -12.94 -0.91
CA LYS A 99 -6.66 -11.68 -0.45
C LYS A 99 -7.34 -11.15 0.81
N LEU A 100 -8.67 -11.15 0.84
CA LEU A 100 -9.44 -10.72 2.02
C LEU A 100 -9.18 -11.64 3.22
N SER A 101 -9.18 -12.97 3.02
CA SER A 101 -8.89 -13.92 4.10
C SER A 101 -7.48 -13.73 4.67
N GLN A 102 -6.48 -13.53 3.83
CA GLN A 102 -5.09 -13.27 4.26
C GLN A 102 -4.96 -11.92 4.98
N ALA A 103 -5.64 -10.89 4.48
CA ALA A 103 -5.68 -9.58 5.13
C ALA A 103 -6.36 -9.64 6.51
N SER A 104 -7.49 -10.35 6.63
CA SER A 104 -8.17 -10.55 7.91
C SER A 104 -7.31 -11.31 8.90
N LYS A 105 -6.59 -12.35 8.46
CA LYS A 105 -5.64 -13.08 9.30
C LYS A 105 -4.51 -12.20 9.81
N PHE A 106 -3.98 -11.31 8.98
CA PHE A 106 -2.92 -10.38 9.37
C PHE A 106 -3.43 -9.27 10.32
N ASN A 107 -4.67 -8.83 10.15
CA ASN A 107 -5.25 -7.76 10.95
C ASN A 107 -5.80 -8.23 12.31
N ASP A 108 -6.00 -9.53 12.51
CA ASP A 108 -6.56 -10.09 13.75
C ASP A 108 -5.50 -10.08 14.86
N PRO A 109 -5.65 -9.26 15.91
CA PRO A 109 -4.68 -9.15 16.99
C PRO A 109 -4.57 -10.43 17.83
N ASN A 110 -5.56 -11.33 17.76
CA ASN A 110 -5.55 -12.61 18.49
C ASN A 110 -4.89 -13.73 17.68
N ASN A 111 -4.55 -13.48 16.42
CA ASN A 111 -3.85 -14.47 15.62
C ASN A 111 -2.40 -14.55 16.10
N SER A 112 -1.85 -15.76 16.15
CA SER A 112 -0.48 -16.01 16.59
C SER A 112 0.58 -15.48 15.63
N THR A 113 0.17 -14.89 14.50
CA THR A 113 1.08 -14.46 13.44
C THR A 113 0.63 -13.19 12.76
N ASN A 114 1.30 -12.09 13.11
CA ASN A 114 1.02 -10.75 12.61
C ASN A 114 2.15 -10.26 11.68
N VAL A 115 2.67 -11.13 10.82
CA VAL A 115 3.67 -10.79 9.80
C VAL A 115 3.06 -10.99 8.42
N LEU A 116 3.26 -10.03 7.53
CA LEU A 116 2.79 -10.06 6.14
C LEU A 116 3.97 -10.17 5.19
N VAL A 117 3.90 -11.08 4.22
CA VAL A 117 4.81 -11.15 3.08
C VAL A 117 4.01 -10.87 1.82
N ALA A 118 4.35 -9.80 1.11
CA ALA A 118 3.51 -9.36 0.01
C ALA A 118 4.25 -8.73 -1.17
N THR A 119 3.58 -8.61 -2.31
CA THR A 119 4.09 -7.83 -3.46
C THR A 119 3.62 -6.38 -3.39
N ASP A 120 4.05 -5.56 -4.34
CA ASP A 120 3.56 -4.19 -4.58
C ASP A 120 2.03 -4.06 -4.71
N ALA A 121 1.33 -5.18 -4.88
CA ALA A 121 -0.13 -5.26 -4.81
C ALA A 121 -0.71 -4.71 -3.49
N VAL A 122 0.05 -4.68 -2.38
CA VAL A 122 -0.44 -4.08 -1.11
C VAL A 122 -0.51 -2.56 -1.15
N GLY A 123 0.08 -1.92 -2.16
CA GLY A 123 -0.02 -0.47 -2.36
C GLY A 123 -1.47 0.00 -2.58
N MET A 124 -2.39 -0.90 -2.97
CA MET A 124 -3.77 -0.56 -3.28
C MET A 124 -4.78 -1.64 -2.83
N GLY A 125 -5.99 -1.23 -2.50
CA GLY A 125 -7.16 -2.13 -2.51
C GLY A 125 -7.44 -3.00 -1.26
N LEU A 126 -6.64 -2.92 -0.20
CA LEU A 126 -6.91 -3.60 1.08
C LEU A 126 -6.78 -2.62 2.25
N ASN A 127 -7.43 -2.90 3.38
CA ASN A 127 -7.14 -2.22 4.64
C ASN A 127 -6.26 -3.14 5.50
N LEU A 128 -5.03 -2.71 5.81
CA LEU A 128 -4.03 -3.53 6.50
C LEU A 128 -3.47 -2.73 7.67
N ASN A 129 -3.38 -3.36 8.84
CA ASN A 129 -2.79 -2.79 10.05
C ASN A 129 -1.27 -3.03 10.02
N ILE A 130 -0.56 -2.29 9.18
CA ILE A 130 0.88 -2.43 9.03
C ILE A 130 1.58 -1.41 9.93
N ARG A 131 2.50 -1.89 10.77
CA ARG A 131 3.38 -1.05 11.59
C ARG A 131 4.59 -0.59 10.81
N ARG A 132 5.31 -1.52 10.18
CA ARG A 132 6.60 -1.25 9.53
C ARG A 132 6.68 -1.92 8.16
N MET A 133 7.08 -1.15 7.15
CA MET A 133 7.32 -1.63 5.79
C MET A 133 8.79 -2.00 5.63
N ILE A 134 9.06 -3.22 5.18
CA ILE A 134 10.42 -3.74 4.96
C ILE A 134 10.54 -4.11 3.48
N PHE A 135 11.39 -3.41 2.74
CA PHE A 135 11.70 -3.76 1.36
C PHE A 135 12.73 -4.90 1.33
N ASN A 136 12.34 -6.08 0.86
CA ASN A 136 13.28 -7.20 0.67
C ASN A 136 14.30 -6.92 -0.45
N SER A 137 13.90 -6.09 -1.42
CA SER A 137 14.72 -5.59 -2.52
C SER A 137 14.15 -4.24 -2.93
N VAL A 138 14.94 -3.40 -3.58
CA VAL A 138 14.48 -2.17 -4.27
C VAL A 138 14.51 -2.31 -5.79
N ILE A 139 14.86 -3.51 -6.28
CA ILE A 139 14.99 -3.85 -7.69
C ILE A 139 13.81 -4.75 -8.10
N LYS A 140 13.14 -4.38 -9.19
CA LYS A 140 12.01 -5.14 -9.75
C LYS A 140 12.46 -5.99 -10.96
N PRO A 141 12.33 -7.33 -10.88
CA PRO A 141 12.55 -8.21 -12.03
C PRO A 141 11.50 -7.99 -13.14
N PRO A 142 11.79 -8.36 -14.40
CA PRO A 142 13.01 -9.02 -14.87
C PRO A 142 14.14 -8.04 -15.26
N ASN A 143 13.82 -6.75 -15.47
CA ASN A 143 14.73 -5.78 -16.07
C ASN A 143 15.86 -5.33 -15.12
N GLY A 144 15.71 -5.58 -13.82
CA GLY A 144 16.69 -5.14 -12.83
C GLY A 144 16.62 -3.63 -12.53
N GLU A 145 15.50 -3.00 -12.88
CA GLU A 145 15.28 -1.57 -12.64
C GLU A 145 14.94 -1.30 -11.17
N LEU A 146 15.42 -0.16 -10.67
CA LEU A 146 15.03 0.36 -9.37
C LEU A 146 13.55 0.74 -9.39
N ILE A 147 12.87 0.51 -8.27
CA ILE A 147 11.49 0.99 -8.12
C ILE A 147 11.46 2.52 -8.18
N PRO A 148 10.51 3.11 -8.90
CA PRO A 148 10.38 4.56 -8.96
C PRO A 148 9.87 5.12 -7.63
N ASN A 149 10.21 6.39 -7.35
CA ASN A 149 9.88 7.05 -6.10
C ASN A 149 8.38 7.03 -5.78
N TYR A 150 7.51 7.22 -6.78
CA TYR A 150 6.06 7.19 -6.55
C TYR A 150 5.60 5.82 -6.04
N ALA A 151 6.16 4.72 -6.55
CA ALA A 151 5.83 3.37 -6.13
C ALA A 151 6.37 3.09 -4.72
N ALA A 152 7.61 3.51 -4.43
CA ALA A 152 8.18 3.42 -3.10
C ALA A 152 7.33 4.18 -2.06
N LEU A 153 6.92 5.41 -2.36
CA LEU A 153 6.06 6.23 -1.49
C LEU A 153 4.66 5.63 -1.32
N GLN A 154 4.06 5.10 -2.39
CA GLN A 154 2.76 4.44 -2.34
C GLN A 154 2.78 3.21 -1.44
N ILE A 155 3.85 2.40 -1.53
CA ILE A 155 4.04 1.19 -0.73
C ILE A 155 4.38 1.57 0.72
N ALA A 156 5.40 2.41 0.94
CA ALA A 156 5.83 2.83 2.28
C ALA A 156 4.70 3.54 3.05
N GLY A 157 3.89 4.34 2.36
CA GLY A 157 2.73 5.04 2.92
C GLY A 157 1.64 4.14 3.51
N ARG A 158 1.74 2.82 3.37
CA ARG A 158 0.83 1.82 3.94
C ARG A 158 1.11 1.49 5.40
N ALA A 159 2.33 1.74 5.90
CA ALA A 159 2.61 1.69 7.34
C ALA A 159 1.80 2.76 8.08
N GLY A 160 1.46 2.53 9.34
CA GLY A 160 0.91 3.53 10.27
C GLY A 160 -0.32 4.27 9.74
N ARG A 161 -1.26 3.61 9.07
CA ARG A 161 -2.45 4.29 8.52
C ARG A 161 -3.36 4.78 9.64
N TYR A 162 -3.96 5.97 9.45
CA TYR A 162 -4.99 6.48 10.36
C TYR A 162 -6.15 5.49 10.48
N GLY A 163 -6.53 5.17 11.72
CA GLY A 163 -7.53 4.15 12.04
C GLY A 163 -6.99 2.72 12.10
N SER A 164 -5.68 2.52 11.93
CA SER A 164 -5.01 1.27 12.31
C SER A 164 -4.67 1.28 13.80
N VAL A 165 -4.32 0.11 14.34
CA VAL A 165 -3.80 -0.04 15.71
C VAL A 165 -2.44 0.64 15.92
N TYR A 166 -1.76 1.04 14.86
CA TYR A 166 -0.46 1.72 14.91
C TYR A 166 -0.62 3.20 14.62
N GLU A 167 -0.28 4.04 15.60
CA GLU A 167 -0.37 5.50 15.50
C GLU A 167 0.74 6.12 14.63
N GLU A 168 1.85 5.37 14.47
CA GLU A 168 3.03 5.76 13.71
C GLU A 168 3.46 4.64 12.77
N GLY A 169 4.21 5.00 11.72
CA GLY A 169 4.72 4.09 10.69
C GLY A 169 6.20 4.27 10.38
#